data_AF-F9PQI2-F1
#
_entry.id   AF-F9PQI2-F1
#
_cell.length_a   1.000
_cell.length_b   1.000
_cell.length_c   1.000
_cell.angle_alpha   90.00
_cell.angle_beta   90.00
_cell.angle_gamma   90.00
#
_symmetry.space_group_name_H-M   'P 1'
#
loop_
_entity.id
_entity.type
_entity.pdbx_description
1 polymer ?
#
loop_
_entity_poly.entity_id
_entity_poly.type
_entity_poly.pdbx_seq_one_letter_code
_entity_poly.pdbx_strand_id
1 'polypeptide(L)'
;MKKIAIMLLMSIILVSCSSKKEETQKIEQQAKLEKEKKETEKMLEEQKKKEEEKKKLEEQKRKEEEKKKLEEEEKRKKEEEQQKQEEQRKQEEQKRQEKEASESVEIHANIKSKIYHMPGQAHYNRISSKNLVIFHSEQEAINAGYRKAKK
;
A
#
# COMPACT_ATOMS: atom_id res chain seq x y z
N MET A 1 -45.11 -81.31 54.42
CA MET A 1 -45.22 -80.87 53.01
C MET A 1 -45.27 -79.34 52.84
N LYS A 2 -45.99 -78.59 53.69
CA LYS A 2 -46.09 -77.12 53.60
C LYS A 2 -44.74 -76.35 53.67
N LYS A 3 -43.77 -76.84 54.46
CA LYS A 3 -42.42 -76.23 54.56
C LYS A 3 -41.54 -76.43 53.32
N ILE A 4 -41.73 -77.54 52.59
CA ILE A 4 -40.99 -77.84 51.35
C ILE A 4 -41.54 -76.99 50.19
N ALA A 5 -42.86 -76.77 50.15
CA ALA A 5 -43.50 -75.88 49.18
C ALA A 5 -43.06 -74.42 49.34
N ILE A 6 -42.88 -73.93 50.58
CA ILE A 6 -42.40 -72.55 50.85
C ILE A 6 -40.93 -72.36 50.44
N MET A 7 -40.07 -73.36 50.67
CA MET A 7 -38.66 -73.32 50.24
C MET A 7 -38.50 -73.33 48.71
N LEU A 8 -39.35 -74.08 48.00
CA LEU A 8 -39.37 -74.08 46.54
C LEU A 8 -39.98 -72.79 45.94
N LEU A 9 -40.93 -72.15 46.63
CA LEU A 9 -41.48 -70.87 46.20
C LEU A 9 -40.46 -69.71 46.38
N MET A 10 -39.66 -69.75 47.46
CA MET A 10 -38.61 -68.76 47.74
C MET A 10 -37.42 -68.83 46.77
N SER A 11 -37.05 -70.03 46.31
CA SER A 11 -35.99 -70.20 45.31
C SER A 11 -36.39 -69.71 43.90
N ILE A 12 -37.67 -69.82 43.53
CA ILE A 12 -38.19 -69.30 42.24
C ILE A 12 -38.27 -67.76 42.23
N ILE A 13 -38.58 -67.14 43.38
CA ILE A 13 -38.61 -65.67 43.54
C ILE A 13 -37.19 -65.06 43.47
N LEU A 14 -36.18 -65.74 44.02
CA LEU A 14 -34.78 -65.30 43.96
C LEU A 14 -34.19 -65.36 42.53
N VAL A 15 -34.53 -66.38 41.74
CA VAL A 15 -34.09 -66.49 40.33
C VAL A 15 -34.75 -65.43 39.43
N SER A 16 -35.98 -65.00 39.76
CA SER A 16 -36.71 -63.96 39.01
C SER A 16 -36.24 -62.52 39.32
N CYS A 17 -35.49 -62.31 40.41
CA CYS A 17 -34.99 -60.99 40.82
C CYS A 17 -33.61 -60.64 40.21
N SER A 18 -32.87 -61.64 39.72
CA SER A 18 -31.52 -61.46 39.17
C SER A 18 -31.51 -60.92 37.72
N SER A 19 -32.52 -61.26 36.90
CA SER A 19 -32.55 -60.90 35.48
C SER A 19 -32.89 -59.43 35.21
N LYS A 20 -33.64 -58.76 36.11
CA LYS A 20 -34.00 -57.34 35.98
C LYS A 20 -32.81 -56.40 36.23
N LYS A 21 -31.87 -56.77 37.12
CA LYS A 21 -30.68 -55.94 37.42
C LYS A 21 -29.70 -55.88 36.24
N GLU A 22 -29.55 -56.98 35.51
CA GLU A 22 -28.62 -57.06 34.38
C GLU A 22 -29.09 -56.26 33.15
N GLU A 23 -30.40 -56.27 32.88
CA GLU A 23 -31.02 -55.51 31.79
C GLU A 23 -30.98 -53.99 32.05
N THR A 24 -31.24 -53.57 33.29
CA THR A 24 -31.15 -52.16 33.72
C THR A 24 -29.71 -51.61 33.57
N GLN A 25 -28.70 -52.43 33.87
CA GLN A 25 -27.29 -52.05 33.79
C GLN A 25 -26.81 -51.87 32.34
N LYS A 26 -27.31 -52.71 31.41
CA LYS A 26 -27.04 -52.59 29.96
C LYS A 26 -27.68 -51.32 29.37
N ILE A 27 -28.91 -50.99 29.77
CA ILE A 27 -29.59 -49.75 29.34
C ILE A 27 -28.83 -48.51 29.83
N GLU A 28 -28.34 -48.51 31.08
CA GLU A 28 -27.55 -47.39 31.61
C GLU A 28 -26.20 -47.23 30.90
N GLN A 29 -25.50 -48.33 30.60
CA GLN A 29 -24.28 -48.30 29.79
C GLN A 29 -24.53 -47.78 28.38
N GLN A 30 -25.62 -48.19 27.74
CA GLN A 30 -25.99 -47.76 26.40
C GLN A 30 -26.35 -46.26 26.37
N ALA A 31 -27.05 -45.76 27.40
CA ALA A 31 -27.36 -44.33 27.56
C ALA A 31 -26.11 -43.48 27.84
N LYS A 32 -25.12 -44.00 28.59
CA LYS A 32 -23.81 -43.34 28.78
C LYS A 32 -23.03 -43.27 27.46
N LEU A 33 -22.97 -44.36 26.72
CA LEU A 33 -22.29 -44.42 25.42
C LEU A 33 -22.92 -43.47 24.39
N GLU A 34 -24.24 -43.34 24.38
CA GLU A 34 -24.95 -42.41 23.50
C GLU A 34 -24.69 -40.94 23.86
N LYS A 35 -24.66 -40.61 25.17
CA LYS A 35 -24.25 -39.28 25.64
C LYS A 35 -22.82 -38.94 25.22
N GLU A 36 -21.88 -39.87 25.42
CA GLU A 36 -20.47 -39.69 25.09
C GLU A 36 -20.26 -39.51 23.57
N LYS A 37 -20.95 -40.31 22.74
CA LYS A 37 -20.97 -40.11 21.28
C LYS A 37 -21.48 -38.73 20.87
N LYS A 38 -22.56 -38.26 21.49
CA LYS A 38 -23.17 -36.95 21.19
C LYS A 38 -22.29 -35.78 21.63
N GLU A 39 -21.57 -35.92 22.74
CA GLU A 39 -20.56 -34.95 23.19
C GLU A 39 -19.36 -34.91 22.23
N THR A 40 -18.87 -36.07 21.82
CA THR A 40 -17.75 -36.20 20.87
C THR A 40 -18.09 -35.59 19.51
N GLU A 41 -19.31 -35.82 19.01
CA GLU A 41 -19.80 -35.25 17.75
C GLU A 41 -19.92 -33.72 17.82
N LYS A 42 -20.42 -33.17 18.93
CA LYS A 42 -20.45 -31.73 19.17
C LYS A 42 -19.06 -31.11 19.23
N MET A 43 -18.12 -31.74 19.93
CA MET A 43 -16.73 -31.27 19.98
C MET A 43 -16.07 -31.30 18.59
N LEU A 44 -16.34 -32.33 17.79
CA LEU A 44 -15.81 -32.44 16.43
C LEU A 44 -16.38 -31.36 15.52
N GLU A 45 -17.68 -31.04 15.63
CA GLU A 45 -18.31 -29.97 14.87
C GLU A 45 -17.76 -28.59 15.27
N GLU A 46 -17.54 -28.35 16.56
CA GLU A 46 -16.94 -27.11 17.06
C GLU A 46 -15.48 -26.95 16.60
N GLN A 47 -14.69 -28.03 16.61
CA GLN A 47 -13.34 -28.02 16.04
C GLN A 47 -13.34 -27.71 14.54
N LYS A 48 -14.25 -28.32 13.77
CA LYS A 48 -14.38 -28.03 12.33
C LYS A 48 -14.74 -26.57 12.06
N LYS A 49 -15.68 -25.98 12.83
CA LYS A 49 -16.03 -24.56 12.71
C LYS A 49 -14.84 -23.64 13.03
N LYS A 50 -14.10 -23.93 14.11
CA LYS A 50 -12.90 -23.16 14.47
C LYS A 50 -11.78 -23.27 13.42
N GLU A 51 -11.60 -24.44 12.81
CA GLU A 51 -10.63 -24.63 11.73
C GLU A 51 -11.03 -23.86 10.46
N GLU A 52 -12.30 -23.89 10.08
CA GLU A 52 -12.82 -23.15 8.93
C GLU A 52 -12.69 -21.62 9.13
N GLU A 53 -13.01 -21.12 10.32
CA GLU A 53 -12.84 -19.71 10.67
C GLU A 53 -11.37 -19.29 10.64
N LYS A 54 -10.47 -20.12 11.17
CA LYS A 54 -9.02 -19.87 11.12
C LYS A 54 -8.49 -19.85 9.68
N LYS A 55 -8.97 -20.75 8.81
CA LYS A 55 -8.63 -20.77 7.38
C LYS A 55 -9.11 -19.51 6.66
N LYS A 56 -10.34 -19.06 6.91
CA LYS A 56 -10.88 -17.81 6.35
C LYS A 56 -10.09 -16.58 6.79
N LEU A 57 -9.70 -16.52 8.07
CA LEU A 57 -8.89 -15.43 8.61
C LEU A 57 -7.47 -15.41 8.02
N GLU A 58 -6.84 -16.57 7.83
CA GLU A 58 -5.53 -16.67 7.18
C GLU A 58 -5.59 -16.25 5.71
N GLU A 59 -6.63 -16.65 4.99
CA GLU A 59 -6.85 -16.25 3.60
C GLU A 59 -7.08 -14.73 3.47
N GLN A 60 -7.87 -14.13 4.37
CA GLN A 60 -8.06 -12.68 4.41
C GLN A 60 -6.75 -11.94 4.68
N LYS A 61 -5.94 -12.41 5.64
CA LYS A 61 -4.62 -11.81 5.92
C LYS A 61 -3.68 -11.89 4.72
N ARG A 62 -3.66 -13.02 4.00
CA ARG A 62 -2.85 -13.17 2.78
C ARG A 62 -3.28 -12.18 1.70
N LYS A 63 -4.59 -12.04 1.46
CA LYS A 63 -5.13 -11.09 0.47
C LYS A 63 -4.82 -9.63 0.84
N GLU A 64 -4.88 -9.29 2.12
CA GLU A 64 -4.54 -7.95 2.60
C GLU A 64 -3.04 -7.65 2.45
N GLU A 65 -2.17 -8.61 2.78
CA GLU A 65 -0.72 -8.48 2.61
C GLU A 65 -0.34 -8.34 1.13
N GLU A 66 -0.96 -9.12 0.24
CA GLU A 66 -0.75 -9.03 -1.20
C GLU A 66 -1.21 -7.67 -1.77
N LYS A 67 -2.39 -7.19 -1.35
CA LYS A 67 -2.89 -5.86 -1.75
C LYS A 67 -1.95 -4.75 -1.28
N LYS A 68 -1.42 -4.85 -0.06
CA LYS A 68 -0.47 -3.86 0.49
C LYS A 68 0.85 -3.86 -0.28
N LYS A 69 1.36 -5.03 -0.68
CA LYS A 69 2.57 -5.14 -1.53
C LYS A 69 2.37 -4.51 -2.91
N LEU A 70 1.22 -4.75 -3.54
CA LEU A 70 0.87 -4.15 -4.83
C LEU A 70 0.75 -2.62 -4.74
N GLU A 71 0.11 -2.10 -3.69
CA GLU A 71 -0.02 -0.66 -3.48
C GLU A 71 1.33 0.01 -3.21
N GLU A 72 2.21 -0.63 -2.45
CA GLU A 72 3.58 -0.15 -2.20
C GLU A 72 4.43 -0.16 -3.49
N GLU A 73 4.30 -1.19 -4.33
CA GLU A 73 4.99 -1.26 -5.62
C GLU A 73 4.50 -0.18 -6.59
N GLU A 74 3.19 0.06 -6.68
CA GLU A 74 2.66 1.17 -7.49
C GLU A 74 3.14 2.53 -7.00
N LYS A 75 3.18 2.73 -5.68
CA LYS A 75 3.65 4.00 -5.10
C LYS A 75 5.12 4.24 -5.43
N ARG A 76 5.97 3.20 -5.33
CA ARG A 76 7.39 3.26 -5.72
C ARG A 76 7.56 3.58 -7.21
N LYS A 77 6.77 2.97 -8.09
CA LYS A 77 6.82 3.26 -9.53
C LYS A 77 6.44 4.71 -9.84
N LYS A 78 5.40 5.23 -9.20
CA LYS A 78 4.99 6.65 -9.34
C LYS A 78 6.05 7.62 -8.82
N GLU A 79 6.67 7.32 -7.69
CA GLU A 79 7.76 8.16 -7.14
C GLU A 79 8.99 8.16 -8.06
N GLU A 80 9.37 7.01 -8.63
CA GLU A 80 10.49 6.92 -9.58
C GLU A 80 10.21 7.68 -10.89
N GLU A 81 8.97 7.61 -11.40
CA GLU A 81 8.55 8.35 -12.60
C GLU A 81 8.57 9.87 -12.35
N GLN A 82 8.09 10.32 -11.19
CA GLN A 82 8.16 11.73 -10.80
C GLN A 82 9.60 12.22 -10.68
N GLN A 83 10.50 11.44 -10.07
CA GLN A 83 11.91 11.79 -9.96
C GLN A 83 12.57 11.90 -11.34
N LYS A 84 12.32 10.95 -12.25
CA LYS A 84 12.84 11.02 -13.63
C LYS A 84 12.32 12.25 -14.38
N GLN A 85 11.05 12.60 -14.20
CA GLN A 85 10.47 13.78 -14.84
C GLN A 85 11.07 15.08 -14.27
N GLU A 86 11.30 15.14 -12.96
CA GLU A 86 11.94 16.31 -12.33
C GLU A 86 13.40 16.45 -12.77
N GLU A 87 14.14 15.35 -12.86
CA GLU A 87 15.52 15.35 -13.34
C GLU A 87 15.61 15.80 -14.81
N GLN A 88 14.71 15.32 -15.67
CA GLN A 88 14.62 15.79 -17.06
C GLN A 88 14.33 17.29 -17.14
N ARG A 89 13.41 17.82 -16.31
CA ARG A 89 13.14 19.26 -16.27
C ARG A 89 14.36 20.07 -15.83
N LYS A 90 15.09 19.60 -14.81
CA LYS A 90 16.33 20.25 -14.35
C LYS A 90 17.41 20.25 -15.43
N GLN A 91 17.58 19.13 -16.14
CA GLN A 91 18.54 19.06 -17.26
C GLN A 91 18.14 19.96 -18.42
N GLU A 92 16.85 20.03 -18.77
CA GLU A 92 16.35 20.92 -19.82
C GLU A 92 16.53 22.40 -19.44
N GLU A 93 16.26 22.75 -18.19
CA GLU A 93 16.47 24.11 -17.67
C GLU A 93 17.95 24.48 -17.65
N GLN A 94 18.84 23.59 -17.19
CA GLN A 94 20.29 23.79 -17.26
C GLN A 94 20.77 23.98 -18.69
N LYS A 95 20.31 23.13 -19.63
CA LYS A 95 20.68 23.25 -21.05
C LYS A 95 20.17 24.55 -21.66
N ARG A 96 19.00 25.04 -21.22
CA ARG A 96 18.47 26.33 -21.65
C ARG A 96 19.31 27.49 -21.10
N GLN A 97 19.69 27.45 -19.83
CA GLN A 97 20.57 28.46 -19.23
C GLN A 97 21.96 28.45 -19.87
N GLU A 98 22.54 27.28 -20.15
CA GLU A 98 23.82 27.15 -20.85
C GLU A 98 23.73 27.69 -22.27
N LYS A 99 22.62 27.41 -22.99
CA LYS A 99 22.37 27.98 -24.30
C LYS A 99 22.24 29.50 -24.24
N GLU A 100 21.46 30.04 -23.30
CA GLU A 100 21.33 31.50 -23.08
C GLU A 100 22.67 32.15 -22.70
N ALA A 101 23.54 31.45 -21.96
CA ALA A 101 24.89 31.92 -21.66
C ALA A 101 25.84 31.84 -22.87
N SER A 102 25.76 30.79 -23.70
CA SER A 102 26.56 30.66 -24.92
C SER A 102 26.15 31.63 -26.03
N GLU A 103 24.87 31.99 -26.06
CA GLU A 103 24.30 33.02 -26.94
C GLU A 103 24.34 34.40 -26.27
N SER A 104 24.96 34.54 -25.08
CA SER A 104 25.09 35.84 -24.44
C SER A 104 25.98 36.73 -25.30
N VAL A 105 25.33 37.68 -25.96
CA VAL A 105 26.01 38.70 -26.73
C VAL A 105 26.13 39.92 -25.84
N GLU A 106 27.34 40.45 -25.68
CA GLU A 106 27.53 41.74 -25.03
C GLU A 106 26.78 42.82 -25.82
N ILE A 107 25.88 43.51 -25.14
CA ILE A 107 25.05 44.56 -25.73
C ILE A 107 25.38 45.86 -25.01
N HIS A 108 25.94 46.81 -25.74
CA HIS A 108 26.28 48.13 -25.22
C HIS A 108 25.07 49.07 -25.32
N ALA A 109 24.62 49.60 -24.20
CA ALA A 109 23.49 50.51 -24.11
C ALA A 109 23.88 51.88 -23.54
N ASN A 110 23.22 52.92 -24.04
CA ASN A 110 23.41 54.29 -23.57
C ASN A 110 22.30 54.69 -22.60
N ILE A 111 22.66 54.97 -21.35
CA ILE A 111 21.74 55.34 -20.26
C ILE A 111 20.83 56.52 -20.65
N LYS A 112 21.38 57.54 -21.33
CA LYS A 112 20.67 58.78 -21.63
C LYS A 112 19.63 58.61 -22.74
N SER A 113 20.00 57.91 -23.82
CA SER A 113 19.10 57.75 -24.97
C SER A 113 18.17 56.54 -24.84
N LYS A 114 18.45 55.64 -23.88
CA LYS A 114 17.78 54.35 -23.74
C LYS A 114 17.83 53.53 -25.03
N ILE A 115 18.95 53.62 -25.75
CA ILE A 115 19.22 52.85 -26.97
C ILE A 115 20.34 51.87 -26.71
N TYR A 116 20.16 50.63 -27.12
CA TYR A 116 21.20 49.60 -27.11
C TYR A 116 21.69 49.29 -28.53
N HIS A 117 22.94 48.86 -28.60
CA HIS A 117 23.65 48.51 -29.82
C HIS A 117 24.11 47.06 -29.77
N MET A 118 23.91 46.33 -30.86
CA MET A 118 24.46 44.98 -31.06
C MET A 118 25.89 45.07 -31.61
N PRO A 119 26.73 44.05 -31.41
CA PRO A 119 28.05 43.99 -32.04
C PRO A 119 27.97 44.19 -33.56
N GLY A 120 28.88 45.01 -34.10
CA GLY A 120 28.91 45.37 -35.53
C GLY A 120 28.12 46.62 -35.90
N GLN A 121 27.36 47.23 -34.98
CA GLN A 121 26.72 48.53 -35.23
C GLN A 121 27.68 49.72 -35.02
N ALA A 122 27.45 50.83 -35.75
CA ALA A 122 28.37 51.98 -35.80
C ALA A 122 28.69 52.62 -34.44
N HIS A 123 27.71 52.65 -33.52
CA HIS A 123 27.86 53.27 -32.21
C HIS A 123 28.17 52.29 -31.07
N TYR A 124 28.33 51.00 -31.38
CA TYR A 124 28.58 49.95 -30.39
C TYR A 124 29.78 50.25 -29.48
N ASN A 125 30.92 50.64 -30.06
CA ASN A 125 32.15 50.98 -29.31
C ASN A 125 32.30 52.50 -29.04
N ARG A 126 31.26 53.31 -29.29
CA ARG A 126 31.34 54.79 -29.22
C ARG A 126 30.53 55.39 -28.09
N ILE A 127 29.94 54.55 -27.22
CA ILE A 127 29.25 55.01 -26.02
C ILE A 127 30.29 55.41 -24.97
N SER A 128 30.12 56.56 -24.35
CA SER A 128 31.01 56.98 -23.26
C SER A 128 30.79 56.16 -22.01
N SER A 129 31.87 55.82 -21.29
CA SER A 129 31.84 55.01 -20.06
C SER A 129 30.84 55.54 -19.01
N LYS A 130 30.69 56.86 -18.91
CA LYS A 130 29.72 57.52 -18.01
C LYS A 130 28.26 57.13 -18.29
N ASN A 131 27.92 56.76 -19.53
CA ASN A 131 26.57 56.38 -19.92
C ASN A 131 26.49 54.94 -20.44
N LEU A 132 27.52 54.12 -20.25
CA LEU A 132 27.54 52.75 -20.76
C LEU A 132 26.88 51.80 -19.75
N VAL A 133 25.97 50.97 -20.24
CA VAL A 133 25.44 49.79 -19.55
C VAL A 133 25.65 48.60 -20.47
N ILE A 134 26.13 47.49 -19.92
CA ILE A 134 26.36 46.25 -20.66
C ILE A 134 25.28 45.27 -20.25
N PHE A 135 24.59 44.71 -21.24
CA PHE A 135 23.63 43.62 -21.06
C PHE A 135 24.19 42.35 -21.71
N HIS A 136 23.76 41.19 -21.22
CA HIS A 136 24.21 39.89 -21.71
C HIS A 136 23.15 39.20 -22.58
N SER A 137 21.98 39.82 -22.77
CA SER A 137 20.97 39.39 -23.74
C SER A 137 20.14 40.55 -24.26
N GLU A 138 19.60 40.42 -25.48
CA GLU A 138 18.70 41.43 -26.07
C GLU A 138 17.44 41.62 -25.21
N GLN A 139 16.93 40.53 -24.64
CA GLN A 139 15.74 40.55 -23.79
C GLN A 139 16.00 41.30 -22.47
N GLU A 140 17.18 41.20 -21.88
CA GLU A 140 17.56 41.94 -20.67
C GLU A 140 17.54 43.46 -20.93
N ALA A 141 18.10 43.90 -22.07
CA ALA A 141 18.08 45.30 -22.47
C ALA A 141 16.64 45.81 -22.68
N ILE A 142 15.78 45.02 -23.33
CA ILE A 142 14.37 45.35 -23.57
C ILE A 142 13.60 45.43 -22.25
N ASN A 143 13.77 44.47 -21.35
CA ASN A 143 13.12 44.44 -20.03
C ASN A 143 13.55 45.64 -19.16
N ALA A 144 14.81 46.09 -19.30
CA ALA A 144 15.33 47.30 -18.67
C ALA A 144 14.84 48.61 -19.33
N GLY A 145 13.98 48.53 -20.34
CA GLY A 145 13.35 49.66 -21.01
C GLY A 145 14.19 50.31 -22.11
N TYR A 146 15.21 49.61 -22.63
CA TYR A 146 16.03 50.09 -23.74
C TYR A 146 15.45 49.63 -25.10
N ARG A 147 15.64 50.45 -26.13
CA ARG A 147 15.19 50.17 -27.50
C ARG A 147 16.36 49.89 -28.43
N LYS A 148 16.14 49.04 -29.44
CA LYS A 148 17.16 48.70 -30.44
C LYS A 148 17.55 49.91 -31.26
N ALA A 149 18.85 50.11 -31.48
CA ALA A 149 19.32 51.08 -32.45
C ALA A 149 18.88 50.69 -33.87
N LYS A 150 18.44 51.69 -34.64
CA LYS A 150 18.17 51.51 -36.07
C LYS A 150 19.50 51.31 -36.81
N LYS A 151 19.46 50.49 -37.86
CA LYS A 151 20.61 50.27 -38.76
C LYS A 151 21.00 51.57 -39.46
#